data_AF-A0A3L7TLX3-F1
#
_entry.id   AF-A0A3L7TLX3-F1
#
_cell.length_a   1.000
_cell.length_b   1.000
_cell.length_c   1.000
_cell.angle_alpha   90.00
_cell.angle_beta   90.00
_cell.angle_gamma   90.00
#
_symmetry.space_group_name_H-M   'P 1'
#
loop_
_entity.id
_entity.type
_entity.pdbx_description
1 polymer ?
#
loop_
_entity_poly.entity_id
_entity_poly.type
_entity_poly.pdbx_seq_one_letter_code
_entity_poly.pdbx_strand_id
1 'polypeptide(L)' 'MISRMSTSTTLDREAALTISREELAIRIVAASLLRGNFTLCSGRKSTFYLDKYLFSTDPAILARLGVIA' A
#
# COMPACT_ATOMS: atom_id res chain seq x y z
N MET A 1 -9.54 -20.01 32.21
CA MET A 1 -9.97 -20.62 30.93
C MET A 1 -9.66 -19.63 29.83
N ILE A 2 -8.44 -19.69 29.26
CA ILE A 2 -7.95 -18.70 28.29
C ILE A 2 -8.27 -19.25 26.90
N SER A 3 -9.24 -18.64 26.21
CA SER A 3 -9.69 -19.06 24.89
C SER A 3 -8.61 -18.76 23.84
N ARG A 4 -8.21 -19.78 23.07
CA ARG A 4 -7.23 -19.67 21.97
C ARG A 4 -7.88 -18.91 20.82
N MET A 5 -7.39 -17.72 20.49
CA MET A 5 -7.91 -16.88 19.40
C MET A 5 -6.80 -16.54 18.39
N SER A 6 -6.11 -17.54 17.84
CA SER A 6 -4.90 -17.29 17.05
C SER A 6 -4.69 -18.31 15.93
N THR A 7 -5.54 -18.29 14.91
CA THR A 7 -5.27 -18.97 13.62
C THR A 7 -5.47 -18.08 12.40
N SER A 8 -6.24 -16.98 12.50
CA SER A 8 -6.50 -16.08 11.34
C SER A 8 -5.25 -15.32 10.87
N THR A 9 -4.47 -14.74 11.78
CA THR A 9 -3.41 -13.78 11.46
C THR A 9 -2.27 -14.34 10.61
N THR A 10 -2.00 -15.65 10.68
CA THR A 10 -0.89 -16.27 9.93
C THR A 10 -1.23 -16.42 8.45
N LEU A 11 -2.47 -16.78 8.12
CA LEU A 11 -2.91 -16.98 6.74
C LEU A 11 -2.96 -15.65 5.97
N ASP A 12 -3.39 -14.58 6.64
CA ASP A 12 -3.48 -13.24 6.05
C ASP A 12 -2.09 -12.66 5.70
N ARG A 13 -1.06 -12.99 6.51
CA ARG A 13 0.33 -12.55 6.27
C ARG A 13 1.01 -13.29 5.13
N GLU A 14 0.83 -14.60 5.02
CA GLU A 14 1.36 -15.38 3.90
C GLU A 14 0.79 -14.85 2.57
N ALA A 15 -0.51 -14.60 2.51
CA ALA A 15 -1.14 -13.99 1.35
C ALA A 15 -0.51 -12.64 0.99
N ALA A 16 -0.23 -11.78 1.98
CA ALA A 16 0.41 -10.49 1.75
C ALA A 16 1.86 -10.60 1.22
N LEU A 17 2.61 -11.64 1.60
CA LEU A 17 3.99 -11.87 1.10
C LEU A 17 4.03 -12.40 -0.34
N THR A 18 2.97 -13.08 -0.78
CA THR A 18 2.88 -13.69 -2.13
C THR A 18 2.44 -12.74 -3.24
N ILE A 19 2.00 -11.51 -2.95
CA ILE A 19 1.55 -10.57 -4.00
C ILE A 19 2.70 -10.22 -4.96
N SER A 20 2.41 -10.17 -6.27
CA SER A 20 3.42 -9.79 -7.26
C SER A 20 3.77 -8.30 -7.18
N ARG A 21 4.87 -7.89 -7.83
CA ARG A 21 5.28 -6.49 -7.90
C ARG A 21 4.22 -5.64 -8.62
N GLU A 22 3.62 -6.20 -9.66
CA GLU A 22 2.59 -5.56 -10.48
C GLU A 22 1.30 -5.39 -9.68
N GLU A 23 0.86 -6.43 -8.98
CA GLU A 23 -0.31 -6.39 -8.11
C GLU A 23 -0.13 -5.37 -6.97
N LEU A 24 1.06 -5.33 -6.38
CA LEU A 24 1.40 -4.32 -5.37
C LEU A 24 1.34 -2.90 -5.95
N ALA A 25 1.89 -2.66 -7.14
CA ALA A 25 1.85 -1.36 -7.79
C ALA A 25 0.40 -0.92 -8.09
N ILE A 26 -0.45 -1.84 -8.55
CA ILE A 26 -1.89 -1.58 -8.78
C ILE A 26 -2.57 -1.16 -7.49
N ARG A 27 -2.34 -1.88 -6.38
CA ARG A 27 -2.93 -1.56 -5.07
C ARG A 27 -2.49 -0.20 -4.55
N ILE A 28 -1.19 0.11 -4.64
CA ILE A 28 -0.65 1.41 -4.23
C ILE A 28 -1.30 2.53 -5.06
N VAL A 29 -1.35 2.38 -6.38
CA VAL A 29 -1.98 3.36 -7.28
C VAL A 29 -3.47 3.54 -6.96
N ALA A 30 -4.20 2.45 -6.76
CA ALA A 30 -5.62 2.50 -6.42
C ALA A 30 -5.88 3.25 -5.10
N ALA A 31 -5.01 3.05 -4.10
CA ALA A 31 -5.14 3.69 -2.79
C ALA A 31 -4.68 5.16 -2.78
N SER A 32 -3.74 5.56 -3.64
CA SER A 32 -3.01 6.83 -3.46
C SER A 32 -2.90 7.76 -4.65
N LEU A 33 -3.37 7.35 -5.84
CA LEU A 33 -3.30 8.20 -7.02
C LEU A 33 -4.46 9.22 -7.02
N LEU A 34 -4.12 10.48 -6.81
CA LEU A 34 -5.03 11.61 -6.93
C LEU A 34 -4.94 12.20 -8.35
N ARG A 35 -6.11 12.53 -8.92
CA ARG A 35 -6.23 13.21 -10.22
C ARG A 35 -6.80 14.61 -10.01
N GLY A 36 -6.18 15.61 -10.63
CA GLY A 36 -6.55 17.01 -10.44
C GLY A 36 -5.44 17.96 -10.90
N ASN A 37 -5.62 19.27 -10.76
CA ASN A 37 -4.60 20.25 -11.14
C ASN A 37 -3.72 20.59 -9.93
N PHE A 38 -2.52 20.01 -9.90
CA PHE A 38 -1.56 20.24 -8.83
C PHE A 38 -0.45 21.18 -9.27
N THR A 39 0.02 22.01 -8.34
CA THR A 39 1.26 22.79 -8.50
C THR A 39 2.29 22.22 -7.56
N LEU A 40 3.37 21.69 -8.12
CA LEU A 40 4.46 21.10 -7.34
C LEU A 40 5.32 22.20 -6.70
N CYS A 41 6.11 21.86 -5.68
CA CYS A 41 7.04 22.83 -5.04
C CYS A 41 8.05 23.45 -6.02
N SER A 42 8.29 22.81 -7.17
CA SER A 42 9.10 23.34 -8.27
C SER A 42 8.38 24.37 -9.16
N GLY A 43 7.12 24.69 -8.88
CA GLY A 43 6.26 25.52 -9.72
C GLY A 43 5.64 24.80 -10.92
N ARG A 44 6.08 23.56 -11.21
CA ARG A 44 5.54 22.75 -12.32
C ARG A 44 4.09 22.35 -12.06
N LYS A 45 3.30 22.25 -13.13
CA LYS A 45 1.93 21.73 -13.10
C LYS A 45 1.91 20.23 -13.37
N SER A 46 1.04 19.51 -12.67
CA SER A 46 0.81 18.08 -12.88
C SER A 46 -0.68 17.77 -12.78
N THR A 47 -1.15 16.82 -13.58
CA THR A 47 -2.53 16.31 -13.52
C THR A 47 -2.70 15.13 -12.55
N PHE A 48 -1.59 14.66 -11.98
CA PHE A 48 -1.52 13.54 -11.06
C PHE A 48 -0.67 13.88 -9.83
N TYR A 49 -1.07 13.34 -8.68
CA TYR A 49 -0.32 13.39 -7.43
C TYR A 49 -0.41 12.03 -6.73
N LEU A 50 0.73 11.49 -6.32
CA LEU A 50 0.79 10.24 -5.56
C LEU A 50 0.97 10.58 -4.08
N ASP A 51 -0.04 10.31 -3.26
CA ASP A 51 0.01 10.60 -1.83
C ASP A 51 0.43 9.36 -1.03
N LYS A 52 1.69 9.34 -0.61
CA LYS A 52 2.24 8.21 0.17
C LYS A 52 1.48 7.96 1.47
N TYR A 53 0.82 8.97 2.04
CA TYR A 53 0.14 8.81 3.33
C TYR A 53 -1.11 7.94 3.21
N LEU A 54 -1.75 7.90 2.03
CA LEU A 54 -2.97 7.14 1.80
C LEU A 54 -2.78 5.62 1.81
N PHE A 55 -1.56 5.10 1.61
CA PHE A 55 -1.26 3.66 1.75
C PHE A 55 -0.28 3.35 2.89
N SER A 56 0.29 4.38 3.54
CA SER A 56 1.33 4.20 4.57
C SER A 56 0.87 3.51 5.86
N THR A 57 -0.43 3.23 6.00
CA THR A 57 -1.02 2.54 7.15
C THR A 57 -1.57 1.16 6.81
N ASP A 58 -1.51 0.74 5.54
CA ASP A 58 -1.97 -0.59 5.13
C ASP A 58 -0.89 -1.64 5.44
N PRO A 59 -1.10 -2.53 6.42
CA PRO A 59 -0.09 -3.49 6.84
C PRO A 59 0.26 -4.52 5.76
N ALA A 60 -0.64 -4.84 4.83
CA ALA A 60 -0.38 -5.78 3.74
C ALA A 60 0.55 -5.14 2.68
N ILE A 61 0.27 -3.89 2.31
CA ILE A 61 1.13 -3.11 1.41
C ILE A 61 2.53 -2.92 2.02
N LEU A 62 2.59 -2.55 3.30
CA LEU A 62 3.86 -2.33 4.00
C LEU A 62 4.68 -3.62 4.16
N ALA A 63 4.04 -4.73 4.56
CA ALA A 63 4.72 -6.01 4.73
C ALA A 63 5.37 -6.47 3.42
N ARG A 64 4.68 -6.27 2.29
CA ARG A 64 5.25 -6.62 1.01
C ARG A 64 6.36 -5.66 0.57
N LEU A 65 6.15 -4.35 0.70
CA LEU A 65 7.16 -3.35 0.33
C LEU A 65 8.51 -3.61 1.01
N GLY A 66 8.51 -3.97 2.29
CA GLY A 66 9.73 -4.29 3.05
C GLY A 66 10.50 -5.53 2.57
N VAL A 67 9.93 -6.34 1.67
CA VAL A 67 10.56 -7.54 1.11
C VAL A 67 11.07 -7.31 -0.31
N ILE A 68 10.53 -6.32 -1.05
CA ILE A 68 10.90 -6.05 -2.44
C ILE A 68 11.85 -4.85 -2.58
N ALA A 69 11.92 -3.99 -1.55
CA ALA A 69 12.83 -2.84 -1.48
C ALA A 69 14.27 -3.28 -1.24
#